data_AF-A0A290HT99-F1
#
_entry.id   AF-A0A290HT99-F1
#
_cell.length_a   1.000
_cell.length_b   1.000
_cell.length_c   1.000
_cell.angle_alpha   90.00
_cell.angle_beta   90.00
_cell.angle_gamma   90.00
#
_symmetry.space_group_name_H-M   'P 1'
#
loop_
_entity.id
_entity.type
_entity.pdbx_description
1 polymer ?
#
loop_
_entity_poly.entity_id
_entity_poly.type
_entity_poly.pdbx_seq_one_letter_code
_entity_poly.pdbx_strand_id
1 'polypeptide(L)' 'MYFVENDKKYHCSNKACTNTQKACPKCGGFLVKRNRKSDGGEFLGCSNFSKKEYKCKYTENIRIEFP' A
#
# COMPACT_ATOMS: atom_id res chain seq x y z
N MET A 1 5.90 -8.92 27.12
CA MET A 1 4.62 -9.19 26.42
C MET A 1 4.18 -7.91 25.75
N TYR A 2 4.16 -7.87 24.43
CA TYR A 2 3.49 -6.82 23.67
C TYR A 2 2.68 -7.53 22.59
N PHE A 3 1.37 -7.43 22.69
CA PHE A 3 0.42 -7.88 21.68
C PHE A 3 0.21 -6.71 20.73
N VAL A 4 0.50 -6.91 19.44
CA VAL A 4 0.05 -6.00 18.38
C VAL A 4 -0.62 -6.87 17.33
N GLU A 5 -1.94 -6.80 17.32
CA GLU A 5 -2.84 -7.48 16.40
C GLU A 5 -2.85 -6.81 15.01
N ASN A 6 -2.95 -7.65 13.98
CA ASN A 6 -3.59 -7.35 12.69
C ASN A 6 -2.96 -6.31 11.74
N ASP A 7 -1.83 -6.64 11.10
CA ASP A 7 -1.57 -6.15 9.72
C ASP A 7 -1.03 -7.31 8.87
N LYS A 8 -1.80 -7.70 7.85
CA LYS A 8 -1.48 -8.81 6.94
C LYS A 8 -0.21 -8.46 6.14
N LYS A 9 0.96 -8.88 6.65
CA LYS A 9 2.24 -8.85 5.93
C LYS A 9 2.25 -10.00 4.92
N TYR A 10 2.15 -9.67 3.64
CA TYR A 10 2.28 -10.65 2.56
C TYR A 10 3.77 -10.97 2.37
N HIS A 11 4.17 -12.18 2.75
CA HIS A 11 5.50 -12.72 2.48
C HIS A 11 5.55 -13.22 1.03
N CYS A 12 6.33 -12.56 0.17
CA CYS A 12 6.58 -13.06 -1.19
C CYS A 12 7.70 -14.11 -1.14
N SER A 13 7.42 -15.33 -1.58
CA SER A 13 8.34 -16.47 -1.57
C SER A 13 9.46 -16.43 -2.64
N ASN A 14 9.63 -15.32 -3.37
CA ASN A 14 10.71 -15.20 -4.36
C ASN A 14 11.69 -14.08 -3.99
N LYS A 15 12.97 -14.46 -3.98
CA LYS A 15 14.15 -13.70 -3.52
C LYS A 15 14.47 -12.41 -4.31
N ALA A 16 13.53 -11.94 -5.13
CA ALA A 16 13.62 -10.73 -5.95
C ALA A 16 12.51 -9.68 -5.63
N CYS A 17 11.63 -9.93 -4.66
CA CYS A 17 10.69 -8.90 -4.19
C CYS A 17 11.36 -7.99 -3.15
N THR A 18 12.25 -7.11 -3.62
CA THR A 18 12.66 -5.93 -2.86
C THR A 18 11.58 -4.86 -2.95
N ASN A 19 10.35 -5.14 -2.49
CA ASN A 19 9.31 -4.12 -2.56
C ASN A 19 8.20 -4.33 -1.53
N THR A 20 8.17 -3.45 -0.55
CA THR A 20 7.12 -3.23 0.46
C THR A 20 5.83 -2.71 -0.20
N GLN A 21 5.33 -3.40 -1.22
CA GLN A 21 4.11 -3.00 -1.92
C GLN A 21 2.90 -3.69 -1.27
N LYS A 22 2.15 -2.92 -0.47
CA LYS A 22 0.94 -3.39 0.20
C LYS A 22 -0.15 -3.68 -0.83
N ALA A 23 -0.86 -4.80 -0.69
CA ALA A 23 -2.03 -5.10 -1.51
C ALA A 23 -3.24 -4.28 -1.05
N CYS A 24 -4.02 -3.78 -2.01
CA CYS A 24 -5.25 -3.05 -1.78
C CYS A 24 -6.35 -4.01 -1.30
N PRO A 25 -6.91 -3.83 -0.09
CA PRO A 25 -7.94 -4.73 0.44
C PRO A 25 -9.27 -4.63 -0.30
N LYS A 26 -9.48 -3.57 -1.10
CA LYS A 26 -10.73 -3.36 -1.85
C LYS A 26 -10.78 -4.07 -3.19
N CYS A 27 -9.64 -4.20 -3.88
CA CYS A 27 -9.61 -4.73 -5.24
C CYS A 27 -8.50 -5.75 -5.50
N GLY A 28 -7.66 -6.06 -4.51
CA GLY A 28 -6.51 -6.95 -4.66
C GLY A 28 -5.36 -6.39 -5.52
N GLY A 29 -5.45 -5.13 -5.97
CA GLY A 29 -4.39 -4.45 -6.73
C GLY A 29 -3.24 -4.01 -5.82
N PHE A 30 -2.14 -3.52 -6.40
CA PHE A 30 -1.00 -3.04 -5.60
C PHE A 30 -1.16 -1.58 -5.20
N LEU A 31 -0.78 -1.25 -3.97
CA LEU A 31 -0.64 0.13 -3.50
C LEU A 31 0.75 0.65 -3.85
N VAL A 32 0.76 1.83 -4.46
CA VAL A 32 1.98 2.52 -4.89
C VAL A 32 2.12 3.83 -4.12
N LYS A 33 3.35 4.17 -3.74
CA LYS A 33 3.67 5.46 -3.13
C LYS A 33 3.45 6.58 -4.15
N ARG A 34 2.70 7.61 -3.77
CA ARG A 34 2.42 8.82 -4.53
C ARG A 34 2.52 10.03 -3.61
N ASN A 35 2.66 11.22 -4.19
CA ASN A 35 2.78 12.47 -3.45
C ASN A 35 1.49 13.27 -3.55
N ARG A 36 1.01 13.78 -2.42
CA ARG A 36 -0.17 14.66 -2.38
C ARG A 36 0.17 15.97 -3.07
N LYS A 37 -0.74 16.46 -3.91
CA LYS A 37 -0.56 17.74 -4.61
C LYS A 37 -0.65 18.95 -3.68
N SER A 38 -1.35 18.81 -2.55
CA SER A 38 -1.54 19.85 -1.54
C SER A 38 -0.28 20.07 -0.70
N ASP A 39 0.21 19.03 -0.02
CA ASP A 39 1.23 19.15 1.03
C ASP A 39 2.56 18.49 0.65
N GLY A 40 2.66 17.89 -0.55
CA GLY A 40 3.80 17.06 -0.96
C GLY A 40 3.93 15.73 -0.22
N GLY A 41 3.12 15.51 0.83
CA GLY A 41 3.16 14.33 1.68
C GLY A 41 2.97 13.03 0.92
N GLU A 42 3.74 12.01 1.31
CA GLU A 42 3.72 10.70 0.67
C GLU A 42 2.52 9.87 1.17
N PHE A 43 1.83 9.20 0.25
CA PHE A 43 0.69 8.33 0.54
C PHE A 43 0.69 7.11 -0.37
N LEU A 44 0.06 6.03 0.08
CA LEU A 44 -0.20 4.83 -0.71
C LEU A 44 -1.51 5.00 -1.48
N GLY A 45 -1.45 4.95 -2.80
CA GLY A 45 -2.62 4.97 -3.68
C GLY A 45 -2.74 3.67 -4.46
N CYS A 46 -3.97 3.19 -4.68
CA CYS A 46 -4.19 2.00 -5.50
C CYS A 46 -3.71 2.23 -6.95
N SER A 47 -2.88 1.34 -7.46
CA SER A 47 -2.42 1.37 -8.86
C SER A 47 -3.58 1.21 -9.84
N ASN A 48 -4.64 0.50 -9.45
CA ASN A 48 -5.84 0.30 -10.25
C ASN A 48 -6.85 1.46 -10.15
N PHE A 49 -6.50 2.58 -9.50
CA PHE A 49 -7.34 3.79 -9.47
C PHE A 49 -7.75 4.27 -10.86
N SER A 50 -6.82 4.19 -11.84
CA SER A 50 -7.07 4.64 -13.21
C SER A 50 -7.71 3.56 -14.10
N LYS A 51 -7.90 2.33 -13.59
CA LYS A 51 -8.54 1.26 -14.37
C LYS A 51 -10.06 1.42 -14.32
N LYS A 52 -10.69 1.53 -15.49
CA LYS A 52 -12.15 1.67 -15.62
C LYS A 52 -12.92 0.51 -14.99
N GLU A 53 -12.36 -0.68 -14.99
CA GLU A 53 -12.97 -1.91 -14.45
C GLU A 53 -13.03 -1.92 -12.92
N TYR A 54 -12.00 -1.42 -12.25
CA TYR A 54 -11.90 -1.49 -10.78
C TYR A 54 -12.29 -0.17 -10.07
N LYS A 55 -12.13 1.00 -10.72
CA LYS A 55 -12.37 2.36 -10.16
C LYS A 55 -11.98 2.49 -8.69
N CYS A 56 -10.84 1.91 -8.31
CA CYS A 56 -10.51 1.73 -6.90
C CYS A 56 -9.92 3.01 -6.33
N LYS A 57 -10.71 3.77 -5.58
CA LYS A 57 -10.29 5.03 -4.92
C LYS A 57 -9.63 4.82 -3.55
N TYR A 58 -9.15 3.62 -3.25
CA TYR A 58 -8.52 3.34 -1.96
C TYR A 58 -7.17 4.03 -1.86
N THR A 59 -6.96 4.73 -0.75
CA THR A 59 -5.71 5.40 -0.38
C THR A 59 -5.43 5.16 1.10
N GLU A 60 -4.16 5.12 1.46
CA GLU A 60 -3.69 4.94 2.84
C GLU A 60 -2.48 5.86 3.10
N ASN A 61 -2.28 6.30 4.33
CA ASN A 61 -1.11 7.10 4.68
C ASN A 61 0.11 6.20 4.91
N ILE A 62 1.27 6.64 4.46
CA ILE A 62 2.52 5.91 4.75
C ILE A 62 2.92 6.22 6.19
N ARG A 63 2.92 5.19 7.04
CA ARG A 63 3.65 5.24 8.31
C ARG A 63 5.03 4.67 8.05
N ILE A 64 6.05 5.52 8.06
CA ILE A 64 7.43 5.06 8.06
C ILE A 64 7.71 4.60 9.49
N GLU A 65 7.54 3.30 9.75
CA GLU A 65 8.14 2.68 10.93
C GLU A 65 9.65 2.66 10.68
N PHE A 66 10.37 3.54 11.39
CA PHE A 66 11.82 3.44 11.50
C PHE A 66 12.13 2.22 12.37
N PRO A 67 13.00 1.30 11.92
CA PRO A 67 13.48 0.19 12.75
C PRO A 67 14.29 0.68 13.95
#